data_AF-A0A951S4P0-F1
#
_entry.id   AF-A0A951S4P0-F1
#
_cell.length_a   1.000
_cell.length_b   1.000
_cell.length_c   1.000
_cell.angle_alpha   90.00
_cell.angle_beta   90.00
_cell.angle_gamma   90.00
#
_symmetry.space_group_name_H-M   'P 1'
#
loop_
_entity.id
_entity.type
_entity.pdbx_description
1 polymer ?
#
loop_
_entity_poly.entity_id
_entity_poly.type
_entity_poly.pdbx_seq_one_letter_code
_entity_poly.pdbx_strand_id
1 'polypeptide(L)'
;MRKIIYALILAVMMTSCMTYQGFYNVGLQNVERPENAKERYGESKIVNFEEEGKTKYSYEDDMIKIVWLPLSTQFGFTLQNKTDHSIKIIWDEAVYVDPNGSSGRVMHAGVKYIDRNNPQPPTVIVKNANIDDMIVPTDNIYYVSGQYGGWRTKPMLPNRANTQEELNALTQQYIGKEVRVLLPLEIQGTVNEYIFTFKVEDFIAK
;
A
#
# COMPACT_ATOMS: atom_id res chain seq x y z
N MET A 1 44.01 25.36 56.26
CA MET A 1 44.13 25.64 54.81
C MET A 1 43.38 24.57 54.04
N ARG A 2 42.15 24.84 53.59
CA ARG A 2 41.29 23.90 52.86
C ARG A 2 41.65 23.93 51.37
N LYS A 3 42.05 22.79 50.81
CA LYS A 3 42.25 22.61 49.36
C LYS A 3 40.87 22.35 48.73
N ILE A 4 40.43 23.25 47.86
CA ILE A 4 39.21 23.09 47.07
C ILE A 4 39.57 22.30 45.81
N ILE A 5 38.97 21.13 45.65
CA ILE A 5 39.08 20.30 44.45
C ILE A 5 37.91 20.69 43.54
N TYR A 6 38.22 21.28 42.38
CA TYR A 6 37.22 21.53 41.33
C TYR A 6 37.06 20.24 40.51
N ALA A 7 35.92 19.56 40.66
CA ALA A 7 35.52 18.47 39.79
C ALA A 7 34.85 19.05 38.54
N LEU A 8 35.50 18.90 37.39
CA LEU A 8 34.95 19.28 36.08
C LEU A 8 33.97 18.18 35.64
N ILE A 9 32.66 18.44 35.74
CA ILE A 9 31.63 17.53 35.24
C ILE A 9 31.52 17.73 33.73
N LEU A 10 32.06 16.80 32.96
CA LEU A 10 31.89 16.75 31.51
C LEU A 10 30.49 16.19 31.20
N ALA A 11 29.53 17.06 30.89
CA ALA A 11 28.19 16.67 30.47
C ALA A 11 28.23 16.10 29.05
N VAL A 12 28.23 14.78 28.92
CA VAL A 12 28.03 14.10 27.64
C VAL A 12 26.55 14.22 27.28
N MET A 13 26.21 15.19 26.42
CA MET A 13 24.87 15.29 25.85
C MET A 13 24.68 14.15 24.86
N MET A 14 23.93 13.13 25.25
CA MET A 14 23.41 12.11 24.34
C MET A 14 22.36 12.78 23.46
N THR A 15 22.75 13.30 22.30
CA THR A 15 21.80 13.76 21.30
C THR A 15 21.10 12.53 20.72
N SER A 16 19.95 12.15 21.28
CA SER A 16 19.06 11.22 20.61
C SER A 16 18.69 11.81 19.25
N CYS A 17 18.98 11.12 18.15
CA CYS A 17 18.46 11.53 16.84
C CYS A 17 16.93 11.54 16.92
N MET A 18 16.35 12.73 17.01
CA MET A 18 14.91 12.92 16.92
C MET A 18 14.48 12.56 15.49
N THR A 19 13.43 11.77 15.35
CA THR A 19 12.87 11.40 14.05
C THR A 19 11.42 11.83 14.03
N TYR A 20 11.06 12.64 13.03
CA TYR A 20 9.70 13.07 12.76
C TYR A 20 9.06 12.12 11.77
N GLN A 21 7.79 11.77 11.97
CA GLN A 21 7.10 10.83 11.10
C GLN A 21 5.59 11.09 11.06
N GLY A 22 4.92 10.47 10.09
CA GLY A 22 3.47 10.53 9.96
C GLY A 22 2.95 9.51 8.97
N PHE A 23 1.76 9.73 8.47
CA PHE A 23 1.15 8.89 7.44
C PHE A 23 0.34 9.72 6.46
N TYR A 24 0.31 9.28 5.21
CA TYR A 24 -0.50 9.89 4.17
C TYR A 24 -1.92 9.32 4.22
N ASN A 25 -2.91 10.18 4.05
CA ASN A 25 -4.24 9.73 3.64
C ASN A 25 -4.24 9.57 2.12
N VAL A 26 -4.69 8.41 1.66
CA VAL A 26 -4.63 8.01 0.26
C VAL A 26 -6.01 7.49 -0.14
N GLY A 27 -6.66 8.19 -1.07
CA GLY A 27 -8.04 7.93 -1.44
C GLY A 27 -8.23 7.40 -2.85
N LEU A 28 -9.14 6.44 -3.02
CA LEU A 28 -9.48 5.89 -4.34
C LEU A 28 -10.24 6.95 -5.16
N GLN A 29 -9.65 7.39 -6.27
CA GLN A 29 -10.19 8.44 -7.11
C GLN A 29 -10.85 7.89 -8.37
N ASN A 30 -10.24 6.88 -9.00
CA ASN A 30 -10.70 6.34 -10.28
C ASN A 30 -10.45 4.83 -10.37
N VAL A 31 -11.25 4.15 -11.19
CA VAL A 31 -11.03 2.75 -11.57
C VAL A 31 -11.19 2.60 -13.07
N GLU A 32 -10.11 2.24 -13.76
CA GLU A 32 -10.15 1.88 -15.17
C GLU A 32 -10.41 0.37 -15.32
N ARG A 33 -11.13 0.02 -16.38
CA ARG A 33 -11.55 -1.35 -16.73
C ARG A 33 -11.35 -1.56 -18.24
N PRO A 34 -11.26 -2.81 -18.74
CA PRO A 34 -11.10 -3.07 -20.17
C PRO A 34 -12.27 -2.52 -20.99
N GLU A 35 -11.99 -1.79 -22.08
CA GLU A 35 -12.98 -1.07 -22.89
C GLU A 35 -14.00 -1.99 -23.60
N ASN A 36 -13.68 -3.27 -23.81
CA ASN A 36 -14.45 -4.23 -24.62
C ASN A 36 -15.71 -4.80 -23.95
N ALA A 37 -16.34 -4.06 -23.03
CA ALA A 37 -17.34 -4.63 -22.13
C ALA A 37 -18.31 -3.60 -21.53
N LYS A 38 -18.67 -2.57 -22.29
CA LYS A 38 -19.75 -1.65 -21.89
C LYS A 38 -21.08 -2.37 -21.62
N GLU A 39 -21.30 -3.57 -22.17
CA GLU A 39 -22.48 -4.40 -21.86
C GLU A 39 -22.28 -5.39 -20.71
N ARG A 40 -21.05 -5.76 -20.37
CA ARG A 40 -20.75 -6.84 -19.40
C ARG A 40 -20.52 -6.32 -17.98
N TYR A 41 -20.06 -5.09 -17.79
CA TYR A 41 -19.66 -4.60 -16.45
C TYR A 41 -20.67 -3.69 -15.75
N GLY A 42 -21.72 -3.25 -16.42
CA GLY A 42 -22.74 -2.37 -15.85
C GLY A 42 -22.22 -1.02 -15.34
N GLU A 43 -23.08 -0.34 -14.58
CA GLU A 43 -22.70 0.90 -13.88
C GLU A 43 -21.70 0.60 -12.77
N SER A 44 -20.73 1.50 -12.57
CA SER A 44 -19.77 1.39 -11.46
C SER A 44 -20.01 2.47 -10.42
N LYS A 45 -19.77 2.12 -9.16
CA LYS A 45 -19.87 3.07 -8.04
C LYS A 45 -18.62 3.03 -7.17
N ILE A 46 -18.11 4.22 -6.82
CA ILE A 46 -17.07 4.40 -5.80
C ILE A 46 -17.71 5.06 -4.58
N VAL A 47 -17.47 4.53 -3.39
CA VAL A 47 -17.93 5.08 -2.11
C VAL A 47 -16.81 4.99 -1.08
N ASN A 48 -16.60 6.02 -0.28
CA ASN A 48 -15.75 5.94 0.90
C ASN A 48 -16.58 5.88 2.19
N PHE A 49 -16.03 5.27 3.23
CA PHE A 49 -16.66 5.17 4.54
C PHE A 49 -15.62 4.95 5.64
N GLU A 50 -15.98 5.34 6.87
CA GLU A 50 -15.15 5.11 8.06
C GLU A 50 -15.58 3.82 8.74
N GLU A 51 -14.62 2.95 9.03
CA GLU A 51 -14.82 1.72 9.79
C GLU A 51 -13.66 1.53 10.76
N GLU A 52 -13.97 1.39 12.05
CA GLU A 52 -12.97 1.26 13.13
C GLU A 52 -11.91 2.39 13.14
N GLY A 53 -12.31 3.61 12.75
CA GLY A 53 -11.43 4.78 12.67
C GLY A 53 -10.44 4.74 11.51
N LYS A 54 -10.72 3.93 10.48
CA LYS A 54 -9.96 3.87 9.23
C LYS A 54 -10.88 4.15 8.04
N THR A 55 -10.42 5.00 7.15
CA THR A 55 -11.08 5.26 5.87
C THR A 55 -10.91 4.06 4.94
N LYS A 56 -12.02 3.54 4.43
CA LYS A 56 -12.08 2.48 3.42
C LYS A 56 -12.75 3.00 2.15
N TYR A 57 -12.42 2.38 1.02
CA TYR A 57 -12.94 2.76 -0.29
C TYR A 57 -13.53 1.54 -0.99
N SER A 58 -14.84 1.54 -1.21
CA SER A 58 -15.54 0.51 -1.99
C SER A 58 -15.59 0.90 -3.45
N TYR A 59 -15.25 -0.03 -4.32
CA TYR A 59 -15.60 -0.04 -5.72
C TYR A 59 -16.53 -1.23 -5.99
N GLU A 60 -17.57 -1.01 -6.80
CA GLU A 60 -18.50 -2.07 -7.18
C GLU A 60 -18.95 -1.92 -8.63
N ASP A 61 -18.97 -3.05 -9.33
CA ASP A 61 -19.56 -3.25 -10.66
C ASP A 61 -20.34 -4.58 -10.69
N ASP A 62 -20.81 -5.03 -11.86
CA ASP A 62 -21.58 -6.28 -11.96
C ASP A 62 -20.76 -7.55 -11.66
N MET A 63 -19.44 -7.50 -11.78
CA MET A 63 -18.56 -8.67 -11.62
C MET A 63 -18.01 -8.79 -10.21
N ILE A 64 -17.65 -7.65 -9.60
CA ILE A 64 -16.94 -7.62 -8.33
C ILE A 64 -17.43 -6.50 -7.43
N LYS A 65 -17.21 -6.71 -6.13
CA LYS A 65 -17.14 -5.63 -5.15
C LYS A 65 -15.81 -5.72 -4.45
N ILE A 66 -15.05 -4.64 -4.41
CA ILE A 66 -13.77 -4.59 -3.71
C ILE A 66 -13.75 -3.42 -2.73
N VAL A 67 -13.36 -3.71 -1.50
CA VAL A 67 -13.20 -2.71 -0.44
C VAL A 67 -11.71 -2.58 -0.15
N TRP A 68 -11.14 -1.43 -0.47
CA TRP A 68 -9.75 -1.10 -0.21
C TRP A 68 -9.57 -0.47 1.17
N LEU A 69 -8.49 -0.88 1.82
CA LEU A 69 -7.91 -0.26 3.00
C LEU A 69 -6.46 0.13 2.70
N PRO A 70 -6.23 1.36 2.20
CA PRO A 70 -4.88 1.89 2.00
C PRO A 70 -4.13 2.00 3.33
N LEU A 71 -2.90 1.50 3.38
CA LEU A 71 -2.02 1.57 4.55
C LEU A 71 -0.65 2.12 4.11
N SER A 72 0.20 2.50 5.07
CA SER A 72 1.50 3.11 4.75
C SER A 72 2.45 2.21 3.94
N THR A 73 2.36 0.88 4.08
CA THR A 73 3.27 -0.10 3.46
C THR A 73 2.61 -1.00 2.43
N GLN A 74 1.28 -0.97 2.32
CA GLN A 74 0.49 -1.94 1.58
C GLN A 74 -0.92 -1.42 1.28
N PHE A 75 -1.59 -2.05 0.32
CA PHE A 75 -3.03 -1.91 0.13
C PHE A 75 -3.71 -3.19 0.60
N GLY A 76 -4.40 -3.15 1.74
CA GLY A 76 -5.28 -4.24 2.14
C GLY A 76 -6.59 -4.17 1.35
N PHE A 77 -7.22 -5.30 1.08
CA PHE A 77 -8.54 -5.31 0.45
C PHE A 77 -9.36 -6.53 0.80
N THR A 78 -10.69 -6.37 0.67
CA THR A 78 -11.65 -7.47 0.60
C THR A 78 -12.25 -7.49 -0.80
N LEU A 79 -12.10 -8.58 -1.53
CA LEU A 79 -12.66 -8.77 -2.87
C LEU A 79 -13.78 -9.81 -2.84
N GLN A 80 -14.98 -9.41 -3.24
CA GLN A 80 -16.14 -10.26 -3.43
C GLN A 80 -16.34 -10.56 -4.91
N ASN A 81 -16.46 -11.84 -5.23
CA ASN A 81 -16.89 -12.33 -6.53
C ASN A 81 -18.42 -12.30 -6.61
N LYS A 82 -18.99 -11.47 -7.48
CA LYS A 82 -20.45 -11.36 -7.70
C LYS A 82 -20.95 -12.22 -8.86
N THR A 83 -20.06 -12.95 -9.52
CA THR A 83 -20.40 -13.79 -10.68
C THR A 83 -20.79 -15.20 -10.26
N ASP A 84 -21.44 -15.93 -11.16
CA ASP A 84 -21.76 -17.36 -11.00
C ASP A 84 -20.59 -18.30 -11.33
N HIS A 85 -19.42 -17.75 -11.65
CA HIS A 85 -18.21 -18.49 -11.99
C HIS A 85 -17.09 -18.18 -11.01
N SER A 86 -16.02 -18.98 -11.03
CA SER A 86 -14.83 -18.63 -10.24
C SER A 86 -14.05 -17.51 -10.93
N ILE A 87 -13.50 -16.60 -10.13
CA ILE A 87 -12.54 -15.58 -10.55
C ILE A 87 -11.16 -15.98 -10.05
N LYS A 88 -10.11 -15.70 -10.82
CA LYS A 88 -8.73 -15.83 -10.33
C LYS A 88 -8.04 -14.47 -10.30
N ILE A 89 -7.29 -14.20 -9.24
CA ILE A 89 -6.34 -13.09 -9.20
C ILE A 89 -5.01 -13.59 -9.78
N ILE A 90 -4.51 -12.96 -10.85
CA ILE A 90 -3.25 -13.36 -11.51
C ILE A 90 -2.09 -12.53 -10.93
N TRP A 91 -1.52 -12.97 -9.81
CA TRP A 91 -0.54 -12.18 -9.06
C TRP A 91 0.73 -11.81 -9.82
N ASP A 92 1.17 -12.67 -10.74
CA ASP A 92 2.38 -12.40 -11.54
C ASP A 92 2.20 -11.25 -12.55
N GLU A 93 0.96 -10.87 -12.84
CA GLU A 93 0.59 -9.73 -13.70
C GLU A 93 0.13 -8.51 -12.87
N ALA A 94 0.02 -8.63 -11.55
CA ALA A 94 -0.35 -7.52 -10.69
C ALA A 94 0.82 -6.55 -10.51
N VAL A 95 0.52 -5.25 -10.56
CA VAL A 95 1.53 -4.19 -10.59
C VAL A 95 1.16 -3.06 -9.66
N TYR A 96 2.14 -2.54 -8.94
CA TYR A 96 2.06 -1.25 -8.28
C TYR A 96 2.80 -0.20 -9.12
N VAL A 97 2.18 0.96 -9.32
CA VAL A 97 2.81 2.11 -9.98
C VAL A 97 2.99 3.24 -8.98
N ASP A 98 4.24 3.67 -8.83
CA ASP A 98 4.64 4.71 -7.88
C ASP A 98 4.25 6.12 -8.37
N PRO A 99 4.38 7.15 -7.52
CA PRO A 99 4.06 8.55 -7.89
C PRO A 99 4.91 9.15 -9.01
N ASN A 100 5.97 8.47 -9.45
CA ASN A 100 6.83 8.88 -10.55
C ASN A 100 6.49 8.12 -11.85
N GLY A 101 5.49 7.23 -11.81
CA GLY A 101 5.08 6.41 -12.96
C GLY A 101 5.89 5.12 -13.13
N SER A 102 6.75 4.77 -12.16
CA SER A 102 7.54 3.54 -12.20
C SER A 102 6.67 2.35 -11.79
N SER A 103 6.63 1.31 -12.62
CA SER A 103 5.96 0.06 -12.31
C SER A 103 6.87 -0.88 -11.51
N GLY A 104 6.29 -1.57 -10.53
CA GLY A 104 6.99 -2.55 -9.70
C GLY A 104 6.12 -3.77 -9.43
N ARG A 105 6.78 -4.92 -9.26
CA ARG A 105 6.13 -6.17 -8.88
C ARG A 105 5.55 -6.06 -7.48
N VAL A 106 4.46 -6.79 -7.25
CA VAL A 106 3.82 -6.89 -5.94
C VAL A 106 3.86 -8.31 -5.41
N MET A 107 3.72 -8.45 -4.09
CA MET A 107 3.41 -9.71 -3.44
C MET A 107 2.16 -9.61 -2.61
N HIS A 108 1.49 -10.75 -2.41
CA HIS A 108 0.26 -10.86 -1.64
C HIS A 108 0.44 -11.62 -0.31
N ALA A 109 -0.62 -11.73 0.49
CA ALA A 109 -0.58 -12.44 1.76
C ALA A 109 -0.22 -13.92 1.57
N GLY A 110 0.58 -14.46 2.49
CA GLY A 110 1.02 -15.86 2.47
C GLY A 110 2.33 -16.11 1.72
N VAL A 111 2.84 -15.13 0.95
CA VAL A 111 4.16 -15.21 0.34
C VAL A 111 5.24 -14.83 1.36
N LYS A 112 6.31 -15.62 1.44
CA LYS A 112 7.45 -15.31 2.31
C LYS A 112 8.28 -14.20 1.69
N TYR A 113 8.82 -13.30 2.51
CA TYR A 113 9.66 -12.19 2.02
C TYR A 113 10.92 -12.63 1.25
N ILE A 114 11.47 -13.81 1.57
CA ILE A 114 12.59 -14.37 0.81
C ILE A 114 12.18 -14.82 -0.60
N ASP A 115 10.90 -15.17 -0.78
CA ASP A 115 10.31 -15.65 -2.03
C ASP A 115 9.55 -14.55 -2.78
N ARG A 116 9.63 -13.28 -2.34
CA ARG A 116 8.84 -12.16 -2.88
C ARG A 116 8.97 -11.95 -4.41
N ASN A 117 10.09 -12.39 -4.98
CA ASN A 117 10.37 -12.27 -6.42
C ASN A 117 10.08 -13.56 -7.19
N ASN A 118 9.68 -14.65 -6.52
CA ASN A 118 9.32 -15.91 -7.17
C ASN A 118 7.91 -15.82 -7.75
N PRO A 119 7.57 -16.64 -8.76
CA PRO A 119 6.22 -16.75 -9.29
C PRO A 119 5.17 -16.99 -8.19
N GLN A 120 4.03 -16.32 -8.30
CA GLN A 120 2.95 -16.38 -7.32
C GLN A 120 1.74 -17.07 -7.95
N PRO A 121 1.32 -18.24 -7.43
CA PRO A 121 0.19 -18.97 -8.01
C PRO A 121 -1.10 -18.14 -7.88
N PRO A 122 -1.99 -18.18 -8.89
CA PRO A 122 -3.24 -17.44 -8.82
C PRO A 122 -4.12 -17.82 -7.62
N THR A 123 -4.75 -16.82 -7.02
CA THR A 123 -5.76 -17.06 -5.97
C THR A 123 -7.13 -17.24 -6.60
N VAL A 124 -7.83 -18.33 -6.28
CA VAL A 124 -9.19 -18.63 -6.79
C VAL A 124 -10.24 -18.18 -5.79
N ILE A 125 -11.22 -17.39 -6.26
CA ILE A 125 -12.39 -16.96 -5.51
C ILE A 125 -13.61 -17.59 -6.16
N VAL A 126 -14.23 -18.56 -5.48
CA VAL A 126 -15.43 -19.24 -6.01
C VAL A 126 -16.61 -18.28 -6.08
N LYS A 127 -17.64 -18.65 -6.86
CA LYS A 127 -18.85 -17.85 -7.05
C LYS A 127 -19.45 -17.38 -5.72
N ASN A 128 -19.86 -16.11 -5.66
CA ASN A 128 -20.50 -15.49 -4.49
C ASN A 128 -19.68 -15.51 -3.18
N ALA A 129 -18.38 -15.82 -3.24
CA ALA A 129 -17.49 -15.79 -2.10
C ALA A 129 -16.67 -14.49 -2.05
N ASN A 130 -15.96 -14.30 -0.94
CA ASN A 130 -15.03 -13.20 -0.74
C ASN A 130 -13.65 -13.71 -0.33
N ILE A 131 -12.66 -12.83 -0.47
CA ILE A 131 -11.31 -13.01 0.07
C ILE A 131 -10.81 -11.70 0.67
N ASP A 132 -10.11 -11.81 1.79
CA ASP A 132 -9.28 -10.75 2.35
C ASP A 132 -7.82 -10.99 1.96
N ASP A 133 -7.18 -10.01 1.34
CA ASP A 133 -5.77 -10.08 0.95
C ASP A 133 -5.12 -8.68 0.98
N MET A 134 -3.87 -8.59 0.55
CA MET A 134 -3.12 -7.35 0.50
C MET A 134 -2.15 -7.32 -0.67
N ILE A 135 -1.71 -6.12 -1.05
CA ILE A 135 -0.69 -5.87 -2.07
C ILE A 135 0.45 -5.10 -1.42
N VAL A 136 1.65 -5.68 -1.51
CA VAL A 136 2.90 -5.08 -1.03
C VAL A 136 3.88 -4.97 -2.19
N PRO A 137 4.39 -3.77 -2.53
CA PRO A 137 5.45 -3.64 -3.52
C PRO A 137 6.71 -4.39 -3.07
N THR A 138 7.25 -5.28 -3.91
CA THR A 138 8.37 -6.16 -3.53
C THR A 138 9.66 -5.40 -3.28
N ASP A 139 9.83 -4.27 -3.97
CA ASP A 139 11.00 -3.38 -3.85
C ASP A 139 11.05 -2.64 -2.50
N ASN A 140 9.91 -2.56 -1.81
CA ASN A 140 9.85 -2.00 -0.47
C ASN A 140 10.31 -2.99 0.59
N ILE A 141 10.49 -4.27 0.26
CA ILE A 141 10.92 -5.30 1.20
C ILE A 141 12.43 -5.45 1.15
N TYR A 142 13.07 -5.32 2.30
CA TYR A 142 14.52 -5.40 2.44
C TYR A 142 14.91 -6.14 3.71
N TYR A 143 16.10 -6.75 3.68
CA TYR A 143 16.69 -7.40 4.84
C TYR A 143 17.75 -6.50 5.47
N VAL A 144 17.70 -6.33 6.78
CA VAL A 144 18.75 -5.68 7.55
C VAL A 144 19.60 -6.76 8.21
N SER A 145 20.91 -6.74 8.00
CA SER A 145 21.85 -7.67 8.65
C SER A 145 22.24 -7.21 10.06
N GLY A 146 22.73 -8.13 10.88
CA GLY A 146 23.25 -7.86 12.24
C GLY A 146 22.42 -8.49 13.36
N GLN A 147 22.84 -8.26 14.60
CA GLN A 147 22.24 -8.89 15.80
C GLN A 147 20.74 -8.60 15.98
N TYR A 148 20.27 -7.43 15.51
CA TYR A 148 18.85 -7.03 15.49
C TYR A 148 18.32 -6.88 14.06
N GLY A 149 18.91 -7.66 13.16
CA GLY A 149 18.54 -7.75 11.76
C GLY A 149 17.19 -8.43 11.55
N GLY A 150 16.72 -8.41 10.31
CA GLY A 150 15.44 -8.99 9.92
C GLY A 150 14.86 -8.35 8.68
N TRP A 151 13.81 -8.97 8.17
CA TRP A 151 13.02 -8.42 7.07
C TRP A 151 12.21 -7.20 7.54
N ARG A 152 12.16 -6.18 6.69
CA ARG A 152 11.43 -4.94 6.93
C ARG A 152 10.76 -4.49 5.63
N THR A 153 9.67 -3.74 5.78
CA THR A 153 8.95 -3.13 4.66
C THR A 153 9.03 -1.62 4.77
N LYS A 154 9.49 -0.97 3.70
CA LYS A 154 9.47 0.49 3.58
C LYS A 154 8.04 0.96 3.33
N PRO A 155 7.66 2.13 3.84
CA PRO A 155 6.46 2.83 3.41
C PRO A 155 6.48 3.03 1.88
N MET A 156 5.31 2.95 1.25
CA MET A 156 5.14 3.24 -0.18
C MET A 156 5.45 4.69 -0.52
N LEU A 157 5.20 5.59 0.43
CA LEU A 157 5.52 7.00 0.35
C LEU A 157 6.46 7.38 1.51
N PRO A 158 7.55 8.13 1.26
CA PRO A 158 8.45 8.60 2.30
C PRO A 158 7.71 9.41 3.38
N ASN A 159 7.71 8.92 4.63
CA ASN A 159 6.87 9.46 5.69
C ASN A 159 7.65 9.82 6.97
N ARG A 160 8.97 9.92 6.89
CA ARG A 160 9.86 10.19 8.03
C ARG A 160 11.06 11.04 7.64
N ALA A 161 11.51 11.91 8.54
CA ALA A 161 12.68 12.76 8.37
C ALA A 161 13.36 13.08 9.73
N ASN A 162 14.54 13.70 9.69
CA ASN A 162 15.28 14.06 10.91
C ASN A 162 14.87 15.43 11.46
N THR A 163 14.26 16.27 10.63
CA THR A 163 13.70 17.57 11.04
C THR A 163 12.26 17.72 10.57
N GLN A 164 11.51 18.61 11.24
CA GLN A 164 10.13 18.91 10.84
C GLN A 164 10.09 19.62 9.49
N GLU A 165 11.07 20.48 9.20
CA GLU A 165 11.20 21.18 7.92
C GLU A 165 11.44 20.20 6.77
N GLU A 166 12.31 19.21 6.95
CA GLU A 166 12.54 18.15 5.96
C GLU A 166 11.26 17.33 5.74
N LEU A 167 10.56 16.97 6.82
CA LEU A 167 9.30 16.23 6.71
C LEU A 167 8.25 17.04 5.93
N ASN A 168 8.11 18.34 6.23
CA ASN A 168 7.15 19.21 5.54
C ASN A 168 7.51 19.37 4.06
N ALA A 169 8.79 19.58 3.74
CA ALA A 169 9.23 19.69 2.35
C ALA A 169 8.98 18.40 1.56
N LEU A 170 9.26 17.25 2.19
CA LEU A 170 9.02 15.92 1.62
C LEU A 170 7.52 15.70 1.38
N THR A 171 6.67 16.00 2.35
CA THR A 171 5.23 15.71 2.26
C THR A 171 4.54 16.52 1.18
N GLN A 172 4.87 17.81 1.05
CA GLN A 172 4.34 18.68 0.00
C GLN A 172 4.63 18.18 -1.42
N GLN A 173 5.70 17.41 -1.63
CA GLN A 173 6.02 16.84 -2.94
C GLN A 173 5.10 15.69 -3.35
N TYR A 174 4.41 15.06 -2.40
CA TYR A 174 3.56 13.90 -2.66
C TYR A 174 2.07 14.20 -2.59
N ILE A 175 1.65 15.24 -1.86
CA ILE A 175 0.24 15.66 -1.84
C ILE A 175 -0.23 15.99 -3.26
N GLY A 176 -1.36 15.41 -3.65
CA GLY A 176 -1.94 15.54 -4.98
C GLY A 176 -1.38 14.60 -6.04
N LYS A 177 -0.27 13.88 -5.77
CA LYS A 177 0.20 12.81 -6.66
C LYS A 177 -0.68 11.57 -6.57
N GLU A 178 -0.54 10.71 -7.57
CA GLU A 178 -1.30 9.47 -7.69
C GLU A 178 -0.38 8.25 -7.60
N VAL A 179 -0.92 7.17 -7.08
CA VAL A 179 -0.35 5.82 -7.17
C VAL A 179 -1.40 4.91 -7.77
N ARG A 180 -0.98 3.86 -8.48
CA ARG A 180 -1.91 2.94 -9.13
C ARG A 180 -1.64 1.49 -8.76
N VAL A 181 -2.71 0.71 -8.70
CA VAL A 181 -2.66 -0.74 -8.54
C VAL A 181 -3.37 -1.36 -9.73
N LEU A 182 -2.65 -2.12 -10.54
CA LEU A 182 -3.22 -3.04 -11.52
C LEU A 182 -3.49 -4.38 -10.83
N LEU A 183 -4.76 -4.77 -10.78
CA LEU A 183 -5.21 -6.06 -10.28
C LEU A 183 -5.88 -6.85 -11.42
N PRO A 184 -5.15 -7.81 -12.02
CA PRO A 184 -5.67 -8.61 -13.12
C PRO A 184 -6.57 -9.74 -12.60
N LEU A 185 -7.80 -9.79 -13.12
CA LEU A 185 -8.81 -10.79 -12.76
C LEU A 185 -9.16 -11.66 -13.97
N GLU A 186 -8.84 -12.96 -13.89
CA GLU A 186 -9.28 -13.94 -14.87
C GLU A 186 -10.72 -14.36 -14.57
N ILE A 187 -11.63 -14.08 -15.51
CA ILE A 187 -13.05 -14.44 -15.43
C ILE A 187 -13.41 -15.22 -16.69
N GLN A 188 -13.78 -16.50 -16.51
CA GLN A 188 -14.11 -17.42 -17.62
C GLN A 188 -12.99 -17.50 -18.70
N GLY A 189 -11.71 -17.43 -18.29
CA GLY A 189 -10.57 -17.54 -19.20
C GLY A 189 -10.15 -16.25 -19.90
N THR A 190 -10.80 -15.12 -19.61
CA THR A 190 -10.36 -13.79 -20.04
C THR A 190 -9.77 -13.04 -18.86
N VAL A 191 -8.54 -12.53 -19.01
CA VAL A 191 -7.91 -11.64 -18.02
C VAL A 191 -8.43 -10.22 -18.21
N ASN A 192 -8.94 -9.63 -17.12
CA ASN A 192 -9.51 -8.30 -17.09
C ASN A 192 -8.65 -7.42 -16.17
N GLU A 193 -8.11 -6.35 -16.73
CA GLU A 193 -7.26 -5.40 -16.01
C GLU A 193 -8.11 -4.38 -15.26
N TYR A 194 -8.12 -4.47 -13.92
CA TYR A 194 -8.68 -3.41 -13.07
C TYR A 194 -7.55 -2.52 -12.59
N ILE A 195 -7.55 -1.25 -12.99
CA ILE A 195 -6.53 -0.28 -12.57
C ILE A 195 -7.16 0.69 -11.59
N PHE A 196 -6.77 0.59 -10.32
CA PHE A 196 -7.23 1.44 -9.24
C PHE A 196 -6.26 2.61 -9.05
N THR A 197 -6.73 3.84 -9.25
CA THR A 197 -5.94 5.06 -9.07
C THR A 197 -6.27 5.69 -7.73
N PHE A 198 -5.26 5.78 -6.87
CA PHE A 198 -5.37 6.41 -5.57
C PHE A 198 -4.62 7.74 -5.54
N LYS A 199 -5.25 8.77 -5.00
CA LYS A 199 -4.67 10.10 -4.84
C LYS A 199 -4.18 10.30 -3.41
N VAL A 200 -3.02 10.91 -3.26
CA VAL A 200 -2.52 11.36 -1.95
C VAL A 200 -3.27 12.65 -1.58
N GLU A 201 -4.12 12.57 -0.57
CA GLU A 201 -5.03 13.66 -0.20
C GLU A 201 -4.38 14.63 0.80
N ASP A 202 -3.80 14.09 1.87
CA ASP A 202 -3.14 14.86 2.91
C ASP A 202 -2.05 14.04 3.64
N PHE A 203 -1.47 14.66 4.67
CA PHE A 203 -0.50 14.02 5.56
C PHE A 203 -0.79 14.37 7.02
N ILE A 204 -0.82 13.35 7.87
CA ILE A 204 -1.05 13.47 9.30
C ILE A 204 0.27 13.15 10.03
N ALA A 205 0.88 14.19 10.62
CA ALA A 205 2.07 14.04 11.45
C ALA A 205 1.74 13.36 12.79
N LYS A 206 2.70 12.59 13.32
CA LYS A 206 2.61 11.91 14.63
C LYS A 206 3.39 12.64 15.72
#